data_AF-D2XUB8-F1
#
_entry.id   AF-D2XUB8-F1
#
_cell.length_a   1.000
_cell.length_b   1.000
_cell.length_c   1.000
_cell.angle_alpha   90.00
_cell.angle_beta   90.00
_cell.angle_gamma   90.00
#
_symmetry.space_group_name_H-M   'P 1'
#
loop_
_entity.id
_entity.type
_entity.pdbx_description
1 polymer ?
#
loop_
_entity_poly.entity_id
_entity_poly.type
_entity_poly.pdbx_seq_one_letter_code
_entity_poly.pdbx_strand_id
1 'polypeptide(L)'
;WGIAVFIGAFCASEFSGAHLNPAVTFAMYWADTEFGLLDIGGYIGAQMLGAMAGAALVYVFYREHFREASDDPDGMLACFSTAPSIRKLPQAFVCEMIGTFALILPIFLMVAPGFSSGPEPVDTDPVLGLGSIG
;
A
#
# COMPACT_ATOMS: atom_id res chain seq x y z
N TRP A 1 -7.62 2.15 8.27
CA TRP A 1 -6.63 1.52 7.38
C TRP A 1 -6.14 2.49 6.30
N GLY A 2 -7.00 3.00 5.39
CA GLY A 2 -6.57 3.87 4.28
C GLY A 2 -5.75 5.12 4.66
N ILE A 3 -6.09 5.81 5.75
CA ILE A 3 -5.29 6.96 6.25
C ILE A 3 -3.87 6.55 6.65
N ALA A 4 -3.71 5.39 7.29
CA ALA A 4 -2.39 4.89 7.67
C ALA A 4 -1.54 4.54 6.44
N VAL A 5 -2.17 3.96 5.41
CA VAL A 5 -1.51 3.71 4.11
C VAL A 5 -1.10 5.03 3.46
N PHE A 6 -1.97 6.04 3.45
CA PHE A 6 -1.65 7.36 2.92
C PHE A 6 -0.46 8.01 3.65
N ILE A 7 -0.46 8.01 4.99
CA ILE A 7 0.66 8.57 5.78
C ILE A 7 1.95 7.83 5.48
N GLY A 8 1.92 6.49 5.48
CA GLY A 8 3.09 5.68 5.14
C GLY A 8 3.61 5.99 3.74
N ALA A 9 2.72 6.05 2.75
CA ALA A 9 3.08 6.35 1.38
C ALA A 9 3.64 7.77 1.22
N PHE A 10 3.00 8.76 1.87
CA PHE A 10 3.48 10.14 1.90
C PHE A 10 4.91 10.23 2.47
N CYS A 11 5.19 9.55 3.58
CA CYS A 11 6.53 9.54 4.17
C CYS A 11 7.58 8.81 3.32
N ALA A 12 7.19 7.76 2.59
CA ALA A 12 8.12 6.90 1.86
C ALA A 12 8.28 7.29 0.36
N SER A 13 7.44 8.19 -0.15
CA SER A 13 7.33 8.51 -1.58
C SER A 13 8.64 9.00 -2.18
N GLU A 14 9.29 10.00 -1.57
CA GLU A 14 10.55 10.57 -2.08
C GLU A 14 11.74 9.60 -2.03
N PHE A 15 11.68 8.57 -1.19
CA PHE A 15 12.81 7.68 -0.94
C PHE A 15 12.75 6.36 -1.69
N SER A 16 11.54 5.83 -1.95
CA SER A 16 11.34 4.46 -2.42
C SER A 16 10.17 4.30 -3.39
N GLY A 17 9.59 5.41 -3.85
CA GLY A 17 8.32 5.35 -4.61
C GLY A 17 7.15 4.77 -3.82
N ALA A 18 7.30 4.62 -2.49
CA ALA A 18 6.26 4.17 -1.58
C ALA A 18 5.58 2.83 -1.93
N HIS A 19 6.34 1.82 -2.40
CA HIS A 19 5.74 0.52 -2.75
C HIS A 19 4.97 -0.09 -1.57
N LEU A 20 5.60 -0.14 -0.38
CA LEU A 20 5.04 -0.56 0.93
C LEU A 20 4.20 -1.86 0.93
N ASN A 21 4.29 -2.65 -0.14
CA ASN A 21 3.50 -3.84 -0.41
C ASN A 21 4.24 -4.71 -1.45
N PRO A 22 4.46 -6.00 -1.17
CA PRO A 22 5.10 -6.90 -2.13
C PRO A 22 4.38 -6.99 -3.47
N ALA A 23 3.04 -6.98 -3.49
CA ALA A 23 2.26 -7.02 -4.73
C ALA A 23 2.48 -5.77 -5.60
N VAL A 24 2.58 -4.59 -4.97
CA VAL A 24 2.94 -3.34 -5.66
C VAL A 24 4.37 -3.41 -6.17
N THR A 25 5.29 -3.97 -5.38
CA THR A 25 6.69 -4.16 -5.81
C THR A 25 6.80 -5.06 -7.05
N PHE A 26 6.05 -6.15 -7.09
CA PHE A 26 5.97 -7.00 -8.28
C PHE A 26 5.30 -6.30 -9.46
N ALA A 27 4.26 -5.50 -9.22
CA ALA A 27 3.61 -4.74 -10.27
C ALA A 27 4.58 -3.71 -10.89
N MET A 28 5.35 -3.02 -10.06
CA MET A 28 6.38 -2.06 -10.50
C MET A 28 7.53 -2.74 -11.24
N TYR A 29 7.97 -3.92 -10.79
CA TYR A 29 8.95 -4.73 -11.54
C TYR A 29 8.51 -5.03 -12.98
N TRP A 30 7.20 -5.24 -13.20
CA TRP A 30 6.67 -5.47 -14.55
C TRP A 30 6.46 -4.19 -15.36
N ALA A 31 6.23 -3.06 -14.69
CA ALA A 31 5.93 -1.78 -15.33
C ALA A 31 7.17 -0.95 -15.65
N ASP A 32 8.23 -1.09 -14.84
CA ASP A 32 9.47 -0.32 -14.94
C ASP A 32 10.62 -1.23 -15.42
N THR A 33 11.15 -0.93 -16.61
CA THR A 33 12.22 -1.70 -17.23
C THR A 33 13.57 -1.57 -16.51
N GLU A 34 13.74 -0.58 -15.64
CA GLU A 34 14.96 -0.35 -14.88
C GLU A 34 14.95 -1.08 -13.52
N PHE A 35 13.80 -1.62 -13.09
CA PHE A 35 13.65 -2.27 -11.79
C PHE A 35 14.19 -3.71 -11.81
N GLY A 36 15.22 -3.98 -11.02
CA GLY A 36 15.91 -5.25 -11.01
C GLY A 36 15.27 -6.31 -10.09
N LEU A 37 15.59 -7.58 -10.37
CA LEU A 37 15.16 -8.72 -9.55
C LEU A 37 15.74 -8.68 -8.12
N LEU A 38 16.93 -8.09 -7.95
CA LEU A 38 17.55 -7.88 -6.63
C LEU A 38 16.81 -6.82 -5.81
N ASP A 39 16.25 -5.80 -6.47
CA ASP A 39 15.52 -4.73 -5.80
C ASP A 39 14.24 -5.28 -5.16
N ILE A 40 13.55 -6.22 -5.82
CA ILE A 40 12.40 -6.93 -5.25
C ILE A 40 12.74 -7.50 -3.87
N GLY A 41 13.87 -8.18 -3.73
CA GLY A 41 14.31 -8.77 -2.47
C GLY A 41 14.55 -7.73 -1.38
N GLY A 42 15.20 -6.60 -1.73
CA GLY A 42 15.42 -5.48 -0.81
C GLY A 42 14.11 -4.85 -0.34
N TYR A 43 13.19 -4.58 -1.27
CA TYR A 43 11.86 -4.04 -0.96
C TYR A 43 11.05 -4.96 -0.06
N ILE A 44 10.93 -6.25 -0.41
CA ILE A 44 10.17 -7.22 0.39
C ILE A 44 10.80 -7.37 1.78
N GLY A 45 12.14 -7.45 1.86
CA GLY A 45 12.85 -7.52 3.14
C GLY A 45 12.53 -6.32 4.04
N ALA A 46 12.65 -5.10 3.52
CA ALA A 46 12.33 -3.89 4.26
C ALA A 46 10.85 -3.80 4.66
N GLN A 47 9.93 -4.20 3.77
CA GLN A 47 8.49 -4.21 4.03
C GLN A 47 8.13 -5.19 5.16
N MET A 48 8.66 -6.41 5.13
CA MET A 48 8.40 -7.41 6.15
C MET A 48 8.98 -7.00 7.51
N LEU A 49 10.21 -6.45 7.53
CA LEU A 49 10.81 -5.93 8.77
C LEU A 49 10.03 -4.73 9.34
N GLY A 50 9.59 -3.81 8.48
CA GLY A 50 8.74 -2.70 8.87
C GLY A 50 7.39 -3.16 9.44
N ALA A 51 6.75 -4.15 8.81
CA ALA A 51 5.51 -4.74 9.30
C ALA A 51 5.69 -5.43 10.66
N MET A 52 6.78 -6.19 10.85
CA MET A 52 7.12 -6.82 12.12
C MET A 52 7.36 -5.79 13.23
N ALA A 53 8.12 -4.72 12.94
CA ALA A 53 8.37 -3.64 13.88
C ALA A 53 7.07 -2.89 14.25
N GLY A 54 6.22 -2.58 13.26
CA GLY A 54 4.91 -1.97 13.48
C GLY A 54 4.00 -2.85 14.34
N ALA A 55 3.94 -4.16 14.06
CA ALA A 55 3.18 -5.10 14.86
C ALA A 55 3.67 -5.16 16.32
N ALA A 56 5.00 -5.19 16.53
CA ALA A 56 5.59 -5.15 17.87
C ALA A 56 5.22 -3.86 18.63
N LEU A 57 5.25 -2.70 17.96
CA LEU A 57 4.84 -1.42 18.55
C LEU A 57 3.36 -1.43 18.96
N VAL A 58 2.47 -1.94 18.09
CA VAL A 58 1.04 -2.09 18.40
C VAL A 58 0.84 -3.02 19.59
N TYR A 59 1.54 -4.15 19.64
CA TYR A 59 1.48 -5.08 20.77
C TYR A 59 1.90 -4.42 22.09
N VAL A 60 3.01 -3.67 22.09
CA VAL A 60 3.48 -2.94 23.28
C VAL A 60 2.49 -1.86 23.69
N PHE A 61 1.92 -1.13 22.73
CA PHE A 61 0.95 -0.07 22.99
C PHE A 61 -0.34 -0.59 23.64
N TYR A 62 -0.85 -1.74 23.17
CA TYR A 62 -2.08 -2.36 23.67
C TYR A 62 -1.83 -3.56 24.61
N ARG A 63 -0.65 -3.63 25.24
CA ARG A 63 -0.20 -4.82 25.98
C ARG A 63 -1.20 -5.32 27.02
N GLU A 64 -1.76 -4.43 27.85
CA GLU A 64 -2.72 -4.82 28.88
C GLU A 64 -4.06 -5.27 28.27
N HIS A 65 -4.53 -4.64 27.19
CA HIS A 65 -5.73 -5.11 26.48
C HIS A 65 -5.54 -6.53 25.94
N PHE A 66 -4.38 -6.80 25.35
CA PHE A 66 -4.03 -8.12 24.86
C PHE A 66 -3.86 -9.13 26.00
N ARG A 67 -3.40 -8.71 27.17
CA ARG A 67 -3.30 -9.57 28.34
C ARG A 67 -4.68 -10.00 28.85
N GLU A 68 -5.62 -9.07 28.95
CA GLU A 68 -6.97 -9.39 29.43
C GLU A 68 -7.83 -10.11 28.38
N ALA A 69 -7.50 -9.95 27.11
CA ALA A 69 -8.12 -10.71 26.02
C ALA A 69 -7.48 -12.10 25.81
N SER A 70 -6.70 -12.62 26.77
CA SER A 70 -5.97 -13.89 26.61
C SER A 70 -6.84 -15.10 26.28
N ASP A 71 -8.14 -15.03 26.61
CA ASP A 71 -9.11 -16.08 26.37
C ASP A 71 -9.64 -16.12 24.93
N ASP A 72 -9.29 -15.13 24.08
CA ASP A 72 -9.63 -15.08 22.65
C ASP A 72 -8.39 -14.91 21.75
N PRO A 73 -7.58 -15.97 21.58
CA PRO A 73 -6.37 -15.91 20.75
C PRO A 73 -6.63 -15.58 19.28
N ASP A 74 -7.78 -16.00 18.73
CA ASP A 74 -8.15 -15.75 17.34
C ASP A 74 -8.50 -14.27 17.11
N GLY A 75 -9.23 -13.66 18.05
CA GLY A 75 -9.50 -12.22 18.03
C GLY A 75 -8.22 -11.38 18.14
N MET A 76 -7.27 -11.81 18.96
CA MET A 76 -5.96 -11.16 19.04
C MET A 76 -5.19 -11.26 17.71
N LEU A 77 -5.15 -12.46 17.10
CA LEU A 77 -4.46 -12.67 15.83
C LEU A 77 -5.08 -11.83 14.69
N ALA A 78 -6.40 -11.63 14.71
CA ALA A 78 -7.12 -10.82 13.73
C ALA A 78 -6.71 -9.33 13.76
N CYS A 79 -6.12 -8.83 14.85
CA CYS A 79 -5.56 -7.48 14.89
C CYS A 79 -4.27 -7.32 14.05
N PHE A 80 -3.57 -8.43 13.75
CA PHE A 80 -2.26 -8.41 13.09
C PHE A 80 -2.28 -9.03 11.69
N SER A 81 -3.22 -9.92 11.41
CA SER A 81 -3.29 -10.65 10.14
C SER A 81 -4.72 -10.97 9.75
N THR A 82 -4.93 -11.24 8.47
CA THR A 82 -6.23 -11.62 7.93
C THR A 82 -6.34 -13.14 7.78
N ALA A 83 -7.54 -13.66 8.04
CA ALA A 83 -7.89 -15.05 7.80
C ALA A 83 -9.25 -15.13 7.10
N PRO A 84 -9.49 -16.14 6.24
CA PRO A 84 -10.75 -16.27 5.56
C PRO A 84 -11.87 -16.59 6.55
N SER A 85 -12.92 -15.75 6.58
CA SER A 85 -14.09 -15.95 7.44
C SER A 85 -14.78 -17.30 7.20
N ILE A 86 -14.80 -17.76 5.94
CA ILE A 86 -15.20 -19.12 5.56
C ILE A 86 -14.00 -19.81 4.92
N ARG A 87 -13.60 -20.97 5.44
CA ARG A 87 -12.42 -21.73 4.96
C ARG A 87 -12.62 -22.40 3.60
N LYS A 88 -12.80 -21.58 2.56
CA LYS A 88 -12.81 -21.98 1.14
C LYS A 88 -11.67 -21.25 0.42
N LEU A 89 -10.47 -21.83 0.46
CA LEU A 89 -9.25 -21.19 -0.05
C LEU A 89 -9.33 -20.71 -1.50
N PRO A 90 -9.94 -21.45 -2.45
CA PRO A 90 -10.07 -20.96 -3.82
C PRO A 90 -10.90 -19.68 -3.92
N GLN A 91 -12.00 -19.59 -3.15
CA GLN A 91 -12.83 -18.40 -3.12
C GLN A 91 -12.09 -17.22 -2.47
N ALA A 92 -11.40 -17.47 -1.35
CA ALA A 92 -10.60 -16.45 -0.67
C ALA A 92 -9.50 -15.92 -1.59
N PHE A 93 -8.84 -16.79 -2.34
CA PHE A 93 -7.83 -16.40 -3.33
C PHE A 93 -8.41 -15.49 -4.43
N VAL A 94 -9.59 -15.81 -4.96
CA VAL A 94 -10.27 -14.94 -5.95
C VAL A 94 -10.62 -13.57 -5.34
N CYS A 95 -11.08 -13.54 -4.09
CA CYS A 95 -11.35 -12.28 -3.39
C CYS A 95 -10.08 -11.42 -3.24
N GLU A 96 -8.98 -12.01 -2.78
CA GLU A 96 -7.69 -11.31 -2.63
C GLU A 96 -7.13 -10.84 -3.98
N MET A 97 -7.27 -11.64 -5.05
CA MET A 97 -6.87 -11.26 -6.40
C MET A 97 -7.61 -10.03 -6.89
N ILE A 98 -8.95 -10.01 -6.77
CA ILE A 98 -9.79 -8.88 -7.20
C ILE A 98 -9.47 -7.63 -6.35
N GLY A 99 -9.34 -7.79 -5.03
CA GLY A 99 -8.99 -6.69 -4.13
C GLY A 99 -7.61 -6.09 -4.44
N THR A 100 -6.63 -6.93 -4.70
CA THR A 100 -5.27 -6.49 -5.08
C THR A 100 -5.26 -5.79 -6.44
N PHE A 101 -6.03 -6.27 -7.42
CA PHE A 101 -6.20 -5.59 -8.69
C PHE A 101 -6.82 -4.19 -8.51
N ALA A 102 -7.89 -4.09 -7.71
CA ALA A 102 -8.54 -2.81 -7.41
C ALA A 102 -7.63 -1.84 -6.63
N LEU A 103 -6.64 -2.34 -5.89
CA LEU A 103 -5.59 -1.54 -5.25
C LEU A 103 -4.54 -1.05 -6.25
N ILE A 104 -4.06 -1.94 -7.14
CA ILE A 104 -2.97 -1.64 -8.08
C ILE A 104 -3.43 -0.71 -9.21
N LEU A 105 -4.66 -0.89 -9.70
CA LEU A 105 -5.20 -0.08 -10.79
C LEU A 105 -5.10 1.44 -10.54
N PRO A 106 -5.61 2.00 -9.43
CA PRO A 106 -5.47 3.43 -9.17
C PRO A 106 -4.02 3.87 -8.93
N ILE A 107 -3.12 3.00 -8.46
CA ILE A 107 -1.70 3.34 -8.32
C ILE A 107 -1.09 3.65 -9.70
N PHE A 108 -1.41 2.87 -10.73
CA PHE A 108 -0.93 3.13 -12.08
C PHE A 108 -1.66 4.27 -12.79
N LEU A 109 -2.92 4.53 -12.43
CA LEU A 109 -3.72 5.60 -13.05
C LEU A 109 -3.53 6.96 -12.35
N MET A 110 -2.88 7.00 -11.19
CA MET A 110 -2.67 8.23 -10.44
C MET A 110 -1.62 9.09 -11.13
N VAL A 111 -2.03 10.27 -11.62
CA VAL A 111 -1.15 11.25 -12.25
C VAL A 111 -0.94 12.42 -11.28
N ALA A 112 0.31 12.87 -11.16
CA ALA A 112 0.62 14.06 -10.37
C ALA A 112 -0.14 15.28 -10.95
N PRO A 113 -0.80 16.09 -10.12
CA PRO A 113 -1.42 17.32 -10.60
C PRO A 113 -0.32 18.23 -11.16
N GLY A 114 -0.44 18.57 -12.44
CA GLY A 114 0.51 19.43 -13.16
C GLY A 114 -0.21 20.63 -13.75
N PHE A 115 0.52 21.74 -13.87
CA PHE A 115 0.05 22.90 -14.62
C PHE A 115 0.46 22.74 -16.08
N SER A 116 -0.51 22.61 -16.99
CA SER A 116 -0.24 22.69 -18.43
C SER A 116 -0.28 24.15 -18.87
N SER A 117 0.87 24.78 -19.10
CA SER A 117 0.91 26.00 -19.88
C SER A 117 0.70 25.62 -21.35
N GLY A 118 -0.48 25.89 -21.90
CA GLY A 118 -0.68 25.85 -23.35
C GLY A 118 0.24 26.86 -24.06
N PRO A 119 0.27 26.89 -25.40
CA PRO A 119 0.96 27.94 -26.16
C PRO A 119 0.34 29.34 -26.00
N GLU A 120 -0.75 29.45 -25.24
CA GLU A 120 -1.48 30.69 -24.97
C GLU A 120 -0.78 31.54 -23.90
N PRO A 121 -0.87 32.89 -23.99
CA PRO A 121 -0.10 33.82 -23.16
C PRO A 121 -0.40 33.66 -21.66
N VAL A 122 0.62 34.00 -20.86
CA VAL A 122 0.78 33.85 -19.39
C VAL A 122 -0.34 34.49 -18.54
N ASP A 123 -1.35 35.10 -19.16
CA ASP A 123 -2.42 35.88 -18.52
C ASP A 123 -3.74 35.10 -18.31
N THR A 124 -3.72 33.77 -18.48
CA THR A 124 -4.86 32.90 -18.13
C THR A 124 -4.55 32.05 -16.90
N ASP A 125 -5.53 31.93 -15.99
CA ASP A 125 -5.41 31.16 -14.77
C ASP A 125 -4.95 29.72 -15.09
N PRO A 126 -3.97 29.19 -14.35
CA PRO A 126 -3.40 27.90 -14.66
C PRO A 126 -4.46 26.81 -14.43
N VAL A 127 -4.72 26.00 -15.47
CA VAL A 127 -5.67 24.90 -15.40
C VAL A 127 -5.12 23.84 -14.44
N LEU A 128 -5.81 23.63 -13.31
CA LEU A 128 -5.49 22.59 -12.34
C LEU A 128 -5.97 21.24 -12.89
N GLY A 129 -5.05 20.46 -13.46
CA GLY A 129 -5.35 19.08 -13.85
C GLY A 129 -5.58 18.21 -12.62
N LEU A 130 -6.82 17.75 -12.41
CA LEU A 130 -7.19 16.84 -11.31
C LEU A 130 -6.80 15.36 -11.55
N GLY A 131 -5.78 15.10 -12.39
CA GLY A 131 -5.18 13.78 -12.51
C GLY A 131 -6.04 12.68 -13.12
N SER A 132 -7.18 12.98 -13.77
CA SER A 132 -7.92 12.01 -14.58
C SER A 132 -8.10 12.52 -16.01
N ILE A 133 -7.26 11.99 -16.90
CA ILE A 133 -7.31 11.92 -18.38
C ILE A 133 -8.19 12.98 -19.08
N GLY A 134 -7.52 13.95 -19.70
CA GLY A 134 -7.82 14.35 -21.08
C GLY A 134 -6.95 13.55 -22.03
#